data_AF-A0A1F9E4M1-F1
#
_entry.id   AF-A0A1F9E4M1-F1
#
_cell.length_a   1.000
_cell.length_b   1.000
_cell.length_c   1.000
_cell.angle_alpha   90.00
_cell.angle_beta   90.00
_cell.angle_gamma   90.00
#
_symmetry.space_group_name_H-M   'P 1'
#
loop_
_entity.id
_entity.type
_entity.pdbx_description
1 polymer ?
#
loop_
_entity_poly.entity_id
_entity_poly.type
_entity_poly.pdbx_seq_one_letter_code
_entity_poly.pdbx_strand_id
1 'polypeptide(L)' 'MGMQEVGKLIDKWINDKKFRELIRKDPKNAVQNSEIKLTKEEWDLLSHVDWTLSDEELKSRINKGM' A
#
# COMPACT_ATOMS: atom_id res chain seq x y z
N MET A 1 -17.71 2.94 -0.97
CA MET A 1 -16.61 3.94 -0.95
C MET A 1 -15.39 3.19 -0.47
N GLY A 2 -14.31 2.92 -1.17
CA GLY A 2 -13.83 3.26 -2.51
C GLY A 2 -12.32 3.14 -2.40
N MET A 3 -11.76 1.93 -2.55
CA MET A 3 -10.33 1.59 -2.35
C MET A 3 -9.38 2.22 -3.39
N GLN A 4 -9.71 3.41 -3.88
CA GLN A 4 -8.96 4.11 -4.92
C GLN A 4 -7.62 4.63 -4.42
N GLU A 5 -7.56 5.06 -3.15
CA GLU A 5 -6.33 5.58 -2.54
C GLU A 5 -5.33 4.45 -2.24
N VAL A 6 -5.82 3.29 -1.76
CA VAL A 6 -5.00 2.06 -1.67
C VAL A 6 -4.45 1.67 -3.05
N GLY A 7 -5.27 1.66 -4.10
CA GLY A 7 -4.82 1.33 -5.45
C GLY A 7 -3.67 2.23 -5.93
N LYS A 8 -3.77 3.55 -5.71
CA LYS A 8 -2.70 4.51 -6.03
C LYS A 8 -1.45 4.30 -5.17
N LEU A 9 -1.62 3.98 -3.89
CA LEU A 9 -0.49 3.73 -2.99
C LEU A 9 0.31 2.51 -3.44
N ILE A 10 -0.39 1.47 -3.87
CA ILE A 10 0.21 0.23 -4.33
C ILE A 10 0.86 0.42 -5.69
N ASP A 11 0.22 1.15 -6.60
CA ASP A 11 0.85 1.53 -7.87
C ASP A 11 2.13 2.33 -7.62
N LYS A 12 2.11 3.30 -6.70
CA LYS A 12 3.31 4.03 -6.27
C LYS A 12 4.34 3.09 -5.65
N TRP A 13 3.93 2.13 -4.83
CA TRP A 13 4.83 1.15 -4.23
C TRP A 13 5.49 0.22 -5.24
N ILE A 14 4.79 -0.17 -6.31
CA ILE A 14 5.32 -1.01 -7.37
C ILE A 14 6.30 -0.22 -8.25
N ASN A 15 5.94 1.02 -8.60
CA ASN A 15 6.72 1.85 -9.52
C ASN A 15 7.87 2.61 -8.84
N ASP A 16 7.77 2.92 -7.54
CA ASP A 16 8.75 3.70 -6.79
C ASP A 16 9.51 2.80 -5.79
N LYS A 17 10.73 2.42 -6.17
CA LYS A 17 11.62 1.58 -5.33
C LYS A 17 11.96 2.23 -4.00
N LYS A 18 12.10 3.57 -3.93
CA LYS A 18 12.41 4.26 -2.68
C LYS A 18 11.22 4.22 -1.74
N PHE A 19 10.02 4.42 -2.29
CA PHE A 19 8.78 4.24 -1.54
C PHE A 19 8.62 2.80 -1.04
N ARG A 20 9.00 1.82 -1.86
CA ARG A 20 9.00 0.40 -1.51
C ARG A 20 9.85 0.10 -0.27
N GLU A 21 11.05 0.66 -0.20
CA GLU A 21 11.94 0.50 0.96
C GLU A 21 11.42 1.25 2.19
N LEU A 22 10.84 2.44 2.00
CA LEU A 22 10.24 3.24 3.07
C LEU A 22 9.04 2.53 3.69
N ILE A 23 8.08 2.05 2.90
CA ILE A 23 6.87 1.41 3.44
C ILE A 23 7.20 0.11 4.17
N ARG A 24 8.24 -0.62 3.73
CA ARG A 24 8.69 -1.86 4.38
C ARG A 24 9.28 -1.61 5.77
N LYS A 25 9.93 -0.46 5.96
CA LYS A 25 10.50 -0.07 7.25
C LYS A 25 9.46 0.62 8.12
N ASP A 26 8.70 1.52 7.52
CA ASP A 26 7.72 2.36 8.22
C ASP A 26 6.53 2.70 7.31
N PRO A 27 5.48 1.86 7.28
CA PRO A 27 4.35 2.07 6.40
C PRO A 27 3.57 3.33 6.75
N LYS A 28 3.54 3.68 8.03
CA LYS A 28 2.89 4.89 8.54
C LYS A 28 3.54 6.14 7.98
N ASN A 29 4.85 6.22 8.10
CA ASN A 29 5.60 7.37 7.62
C ASN A 29 5.61 7.42 6.09
N ALA A 30 5.69 6.29 5.39
CA ALA A 30 5.61 6.25 3.92
C ALA A 30 4.27 6.78 3.40
N VAL A 31 3.15 6.31 3.95
CA VAL A 31 1.81 6.82 3.59
C VAL A 31 1.69 8.30 3.96
N GLN A 32 2.17 8.75 5.12
CA GLN A 32 2.14 10.17 5.49
C GLN A 32 3.02 11.06 4.60
N ASN A 33 4.13 10.53 4.09
CA ASN A 33 4.97 11.20 3.09
C ASN A 33 4.34 11.16 1.69
N SER A 34 3.37 10.29 1.46
CA SER A 34 2.55 10.35 0.26
C SER A 34 1.40 11.32 0.45
N GLU A 35 0.98 11.98 -0.63
CA GLU A 35 -0.24 12.80 -0.63
C GLU A 35 -1.54 11.96 -0.54
N ILE A 36 -1.42 10.66 -0.25
CA ILE A 36 -2.50 9.69 -0.23
C ILE A 36 -3.07 9.61 1.17
N LYS A 37 -4.36 9.93 1.31
CA LYS A 37 -5.05 9.92 2.60
C LYS A 37 -5.89 8.67 2.71
N LEU A 38 -5.35 7.70 3.43
CA LEU A 38 -6.05 6.46 3.71
C LEU A 38 -7.02 6.62 4.87
N THR A 39 -8.21 6.04 4.70
CA THR A 39 -9.21 5.88 5.75
C THR A 39 -8.81 4.78 6.73
N LYS A 40 -9.54 4.65 7.84
CA LYS A 40 -9.29 3.63 8.86
C LYS A 40 -9.37 2.20 8.30
N GLU A 41 -10.32 1.95 7.42
CA GLU A 41 -10.51 0.64 6.76
C GLU A 41 -9.34 0.32 5.84
N GLU A 42 -8.85 1.31 5.10
CA GLU A 42 -7.67 1.15 4.24
C GLU A 42 -6.40 0.94 5.06
N TRP A 43 -6.26 1.61 6.21
CA TRP A 43 -5.17 1.37 7.15
C TRP A 43 -5.18 -0.06 7.70
N ASP A 44 -6.36 -0.60 8.01
CA ASP A 44 -6.50 -1.99 8.48
C ASP A 44 -6.08 -2.99 7.40
N LEU A 45 -6.51 -2.76 6.16
CA LEU A 45 -6.10 -3.56 5.01
C LEU A 45 -4.57 -3.53 4.82
N LEU A 46 -3.94 -2.36 4.88
CA LEU A 46 -2.48 -2.23 4.74
C LEU A 46 -1.69 -2.81 5.91
N SER A 47 -2.27 -2.85 7.10
CA SER A 47 -1.65 -3.53 8.24
C SER A 47 -1.64 -5.05 8.05
N HIS A 48 -2.59 -5.59 7.28
CA HIS A 48 -2.63 -7.00 6.88
C HIS A 48 -1.85 -7.29 5.60
N VAL A 49 -1.42 -6.26 4.87
CA VAL A 49 -0.56 -6.41 3.70
C VAL A 49 0.85 -6.75 4.16
N ASP A 50 1.32 -7.91 3.70
CA ASP A 50 2.67 -8.34 3.96
C ASP A 50 3.64 -7.66 2.96
N TRP A 51 4.21 -6.53 3.39
CA TRP A 51 5.10 -5.68 2.61
C TRP A 51 6.40 -6.36 2.18
N THR A 52 6.68 -7.53 2.74
CA THR A 52 7.84 -8.35 2.37
C THR A 52 7.60 -9.13 1.07
N LEU A 53 6.35 -9.31 0.66
CA LEU A 53 5.99 -10.07 -0.54
C LEU A 53 6.47 -9.40 -1.84
N SER A 54 6.63 -10.24 -2.86
CA SER A 54 6.90 -9.80 -4.23
C SER A 54 5.73 -9.00 -4.80
N ASP A 55 6.06 -8.13 -5.74
CA ASP A 55 5.15 -7.16 -6.36
C ASP A 55 3.89 -7.81 -6.96
N GLU A 56 4.02 -9.01 -7.52
CA GLU A 56 2.90 -9.79 -8.08
C GLU A 56 1.93 -10.32 -7.03
N GLU A 57 2.43 -10.83 -5.90
CA GLU A 57 1.61 -11.38 -4.81
C GLU A 57 0.79 -10.28 -4.14
N LEU A 58 1.40 -9.11 -3.98
CA LEU A 58 0.80 -7.96 -3.34
C LEU A 58 -0.31 -7.36 -4.23
N LYS A 59 -0.09 -7.30 -5.55
CA LYS A 59 -1.12 -6.94 -6.54
C LYS A 59 -2.30 -7.92 -6.53
N SER A 60 -2.02 -9.22 -6.46
CA SER A 60 -3.03 -10.29 -6.48
C SER A 60 -3.92 -10.27 -5.23
N ARG A 61 -3.34 -10.03 -4.04
CA ARG A 61 -4.09 -9.93 -2.77
C ARG A 61 -5.06 -8.76 -2.75
N ILE A 62 -4.63 -7.60 -3.23
CA ILE A 62 -5.44 -6.38 -3.20
C ILE A 62 -6.54 -6.45 -4.26
N ASN A 63 -6.25 -7.04 -5.41
CA ASN A 63 -7.25 -7.29 -6.44
C ASN A 63 -8.27 -8.38 -6.03
N LYS A 64 -7.91 -9.29 -5.11
CA LYS A 64 -8.84 -10.28 -4.52
C LYS A 64 -9.69 -9.74 -3.37
N GLY A 65 -9.29 -8.61 -2.77
CA GLY A 65 -10.09 -7.91 -1.76
C GLY A 65 -11.12 -6.95 -2.36
N MET A 66 -11.12 -6.79 -3.70
CA MET A 66 -12.09 -6.02 -4.49
C MET A 66 -13.26 -6.88 -4.95
#